data_AF-A0A1M6TL79-F1
#
_entry.id   AF-A0A1M6TL79-F1
#
_cell.length_a   1.000
_cell.length_b   1.000
_cell.length_c   1.000
_cell.angle_alpha   90.00
_cell.angle_beta   90.00
_cell.angle_gamma   90.00
#
_symmetry.space_group_name_H-M   'P 1'
#
loop_
_entity.id
_entity.type
_entity.pdbx_description
1 polymer ?
#
loop_
_entity_poly.entity_id
_entity_poly.type
_entity_poly.pdbx_seq_one_letter_code
_entity_poly.pdbx_strand_id
1 'polypeptide(L)'
;MAGYSKIYFIGGKGGFLGADGINPIALQIWQGEGNRQWLEAHYFDNKLSPIGNINTIIPEGPDHPNALIDACIAFAPKLFKGCKSLPKVAEKLQNETRLDFDIRRDDILKEWEQLREEAREIYENLVIYVAELKPLIK
;
A
#
# COMPACT_ATOMS: atom_id res chain seq x y z
N MET A 1 -1.37 -23.11 2.24
CA MET A 1 -0.08 -22.85 1.57
C MET A 1 -0.04 -21.37 1.29
N ALA A 2 1.04 -20.68 1.63
CA ALA A 2 1.16 -19.23 1.49
C ALA A 2 2.20 -18.90 0.41
N GLY A 3 1.96 -17.89 -0.43
CA GLY A 3 2.88 -17.48 -1.49
C GLY A 3 2.51 -16.13 -2.09
N TYR A 4 3.41 -15.51 -2.84
CA TYR A 4 3.15 -14.23 -3.48
C TYR A 4 2.55 -14.39 -4.88
N SER A 5 1.53 -13.61 -5.20
CA SER A 5 0.82 -13.64 -6.48
C SER A 5 1.11 -12.42 -7.35
N LYS A 6 1.26 -11.24 -6.75
CA LYS A 6 1.46 -9.97 -7.45
C LYS A 6 2.50 -9.10 -6.76
N ILE A 7 3.17 -8.27 -7.53
CA ILE A 7 4.02 -7.19 -7.04
C ILE A 7 3.55 -5.89 -7.68
N TYR A 8 3.23 -4.90 -6.85
CA TYR A 8 2.95 -3.54 -7.29
C TYR A 8 4.22 -2.69 -7.14
N PHE A 9 4.52 -1.87 -8.14
CA PHE A 9 5.66 -0.97 -8.15
C PHE A 9 5.16 0.46 -8.14
N ILE A 10 5.61 1.25 -7.16
CA ILE A 10 5.26 2.66 -7.00
C ILE A 10 6.52 3.49 -7.23
N GLY A 11 6.44 4.50 -8.09
CA GLY A 11 7.63 5.24 -8.51
C GLY A 11 7.37 6.41 -9.45
N GLY A 12 8.37 6.73 -10.28
CA GLY A 12 8.29 7.76 -11.31
C GLY A 12 8.09 7.18 -12.72
N LYS A 13 7.63 8.02 -13.65
CA LYS A 13 7.61 7.69 -15.08
C LYS A 13 9.03 7.76 -15.65
N GLY A 14 9.51 6.68 -16.27
CA GLY A 14 10.80 6.62 -16.97
C GLY A 14 10.73 7.16 -18.39
N GLY A 15 11.82 7.76 -18.88
CA GLY A 15 11.88 8.34 -20.23
C GLY A 15 11.03 9.60 -20.42
N PHE A 16 10.84 10.03 -21.66
CA PHE A 16 9.94 11.15 -21.97
C PHE A 16 8.48 10.72 -21.75
N LEU A 17 7.82 11.28 -20.75
CA LEU A 17 6.42 11.01 -20.39
C LEU A 17 6.06 9.55 -20.03
N GLY A 18 7.03 8.70 -19.66
CA GLY A 18 6.77 7.29 -19.30
C GLY A 18 7.04 6.28 -20.41
N ALA A 19 7.64 6.70 -21.53
CA ALA A 19 7.95 5.82 -22.66
C ALA A 19 8.81 4.59 -22.28
N ASP A 20 9.63 4.72 -21.23
CA ASP A 20 10.55 3.66 -20.79
C ASP A 20 10.02 2.89 -19.56
N GLY A 21 8.74 3.06 -19.20
CA GLY A 21 8.13 2.38 -18.06
C GLY A 21 8.29 3.11 -16.74
N ILE A 22 8.71 2.40 -15.68
CA ILE A 22 8.85 2.93 -14.32
C ILE A 22 10.32 3.14 -13.95
N ASN A 23 10.69 4.39 -13.61
CA ASN A 23 12.03 4.75 -13.12
C ASN A 23 11.98 6.14 -12.46
N PRO A 24 12.48 6.32 -11.22
CA PRO A 24 12.93 5.29 -10.29
C PRO A 24 11.76 4.50 -9.68
N ILE A 25 12.06 3.30 -9.18
CA ILE A 25 11.15 2.56 -8.28
C ILE A 25 11.42 3.04 -6.87
N ALA A 26 10.40 3.52 -6.17
CA ALA A 26 10.52 4.01 -4.80
C ALA A 26 10.09 2.95 -3.77
N LEU A 27 9.02 2.21 -4.07
CA LEU A 27 8.41 1.20 -3.21
C LEU A 27 7.87 0.05 -4.06
N GLN A 28 7.97 -1.16 -3.53
CA GLN A 28 7.19 -2.30 -3.99
C GLN A 28 6.19 -2.72 -2.91
N ILE A 29 5.00 -3.15 -3.33
CA ILE A 29 4.02 -3.79 -2.45
C ILE A 29 3.80 -5.21 -2.95
N TRP A 30 4.10 -6.19 -2.12
CA TRP A 30 3.98 -7.61 -2.45
C TRP A 30 2.64 -8.12 -1.94
N GLN A 31 1.84 -8.69 -2.84
CA GLN A 31 0.57 -9.33 -2.49
C GLN A 31 0.79 -10.82 -2.25
N GLY A 32 0.50 -11.25 -1.04
CA GLY A 32 0.51 -12.63 -0.62
C GLY A 32 -0.89 -13.25 -0.62
N GLU A 33 -0.95 -14.53 -0.98
CA GLU A 33 -2.11 -15.40 -0.98
C GLU A 33 -1.93 -16.51 0.05
N GLY A 34 -2.98 -16.80 0.81
CA GLY A 34 -2.98 -17.80 1.87
C GLY A 34 -4.39 -18.11 2.34
N ASN A 35 -4.59 -18.26 3.65
CA ASN A 35 -5.96 -18.29 4.21
C ASN A 35 -6.66 -16.92 4.05
N ARG A 36 -5.86 -15.85 4.03
CA ARG A 36 -6.29 -14.47 3.77
C ARG A 36 -5.25 -13.81 2.88
N GLN A 37 -5.68 -12.84 2.09
CA GLN A 37 -4.77 -12.01 1.32
C GLN A 37 -4.05 -11.04 2.26
N TRP A 38 -2.79 -10.75 1.99
CA TRP A 38 -2.06 -9.69 2.69
C TRP A 38 -1.14 -8.92 1.74
N LEU A 39 -0.73 -7.74 2.18
CA LEU A 39 0.16 -6.83 1.46
C LEU A 39 1.34 -6.48 2.36
N GLU A 40 2.55 -6.51 1.81
CA GLU A 40 3.80 -6.15 2.49
C GLU A 40 4.60 -5.14 1.67
N ALA A 41 5.30 -4.24 2.34
CA ALA A 41 6.14 -3.23 1.70
C ALA A 41 7.60 -3.65 1.59
N HIS A 42 8.20 -3.36 0.43
CA HIS A 42 9.63 -3.45 0.21
C HIS A 42 10.17 -2.14 -0.37
N TYR A 43 11.01 -1.45 0.40
CA TYR A 43 11.46 -0.08 0.12
C TYR A 43 12.73 -0.04 -0.73
N PHE A 44 12.75 0.85 -1.72
CA PHE A 44 13.96 1.22 -2.48
C PHE A 44 14.42 2.63 -2.12
N ASP A 45 13.47 3.55 -1.87
CA ASP A 45 13.74 4.89 -1.36
C ASP A 45 13.74 4.90 0.17
N ASN A 46 14.90 5.18 0.78
CA ASN A 46 15.06 5.28 2.24
C ASN A 46 14.33 6.48 2.87
N LYS A 47 13.76 7.38 2.04
CA LYS A 47 12.96 8.52 2.49
C LYS A 47 11.49 8.17 2.67
N LEU A 48 11.06 6.99 2.24
CA LEU A 48 9.75 6.43 2.51
C LEU A 48 9.83 5.53 3.74
N SER A 49 8.79 5.58 4.56
CA SER A 49 8.67 4.81 5.79
C SER A 49 7.18 4.62 6.07
N PRO A 50 6.77 3.51 6.69
CA PRO A 50 5.38 3.27 7.00
C PRO A 50 4.86 4.21 8.10
N ILE A 51 3.55 4.19 8.31
CA ILE A 51 2.92 4.71 9.52
C ILE A 51 3.36 3.83 10.69
N GLY A 52 4.04 4.44 11.67
CA GLY A 52 4.57 3.69 12.82
C GLY A 52 5.51 2.57 12.37
N ASN A 53 5.16 1.33 12.71
CA ASN A 53 5.92 0.13 12.33
C ASN A 53 5.10 -0.81 11.42
N ILE A 54 4.06 -0.30 10.76
CA ILE A 54 3.17 -1.13 9.94
C ILE A 54 3.95 -1.72 8.77
N ASN A 55 4.07 -3.04 8.76
CA ASN A 55 4.75 -3.78 7.69
C ASN A 55 3.80 -4.72 6.93
N THR A 56 2.59 -4.92 7.45
CA THR A 56 1.59 -5.84 6.88
C THR A 56 0.21 -5.20 6.88
N ILE A 57 -0.52 -5.31 5.77
CA ILE A 57 -1.96 -5.06 5.71
C ILE A 57 -2.69 -6.35 5.34
N ILE A 58 -3.80 -6.62 6.02
CA ILE A 58 -4.80 -7.58 5.59
C ILE A 58 -6.04 -6.79 5.17
N PRO A 59 -6.40 -6.81 3.88
CA PRO A 59 -7.62 -6.19 3.38
C PRO A 59 -8.87 -6.84 3.99
N GLU A 60 -10.01 -6.15 3.89
CA GLU A 60 -11.31 -6.66 4.35
C GLU A 60 -11.75 -7.95 3.65
N GLY A 61 -11.25 -8.18 2.44
CA GLY A 61 -11.48 -9.41 1.69
C GLY A 61 -10.46 -9.59 0.55
N PRO A 62 -10.46 -10.76 -0.09
CA PRO A 62 -9.62 -11.01 -1.26
C PRO A 62 -9.97 -10.04 -2.40
N ASP A 63 -8.94 -9.55 -3.08
CA ASP A 63 -9.01 -8.55 -4.17
C ASP A 63 -9.89 -7.32 -3.84
N HIS A 64 -9.99 -6.94 -2.56
CA HIS A 64 -10.79 -5.79 -2.15
C HIS A 64 -10.33 -4.51 -2.87
N PRO A 65 -11.25 -3.70 -3.45
CA PRO A 65 -10.88 -2.58 -4.32
C PRO A 65 -10.04 -1.50 -3.61
N ASN A 66 -10.20 -1.37 -2.30
CA ASN A 66 -9.43 -0.40 -1.50
C ASN A 66 -8.09 -0.95 -0.99
N ALA A 67 -7.77 -2.24 -1.22
CA ALA A 67 -6.60 -2.88 -0.63
C ALA A 67 -5.28 -2.14 -0.98
N LEU A 68 -5.14 -1.73 -2.23
CA LEU A 68 -3.90 -1.09 -2.70
C LEU A 68 -3.76 0.36 -2.24
N ILE A 69 -4.85 1.15 -2.22
CA ILE A 69 -4.82 2.51 -1.67
C ILE A 69 -4.52 2.46 -0.17
N ASP A 70 -5.12 1.53 0.57
CA ASP A 70 -4.87 1.35 2.01
C ASP A 70 -3.39 1.00 2.26
N ALA A 71 -2.81 0.12 1.45
CA ALA A 71 -1.39 -0.21 1.51
C ALA A 71 -0.48 0.98 1.16
N CYS A 72 -0.79 1.76 0.12
CA CYS A 72 -0.04 2.96 -0.22
C CYS A 72 -0.06 3.98 0.94
N ILE A 73 -1.22 4.20 1.57
CA ILE A 73 -1.35 5.12 2.71
C ILE A 73 -0.51 4.64 3.89
N ALA A 74 -0.60 3.35 4.26
CA ALA A 74 0.11 2.83 5.41
C ALA A 74 1.61 2.73 5.19
N PHE A 75 2.05 2.35 3.99
CA PHE A 75 3.46 2.09 3.70
C PHE A 75 4.23 3.32 3.22
N ALA A 76 3.53 4.31 2.65
CA ALA A 76 4.13 5.56 2.18
C ALA A 76 3.30 6.80 2.55
N PRO A 77 2.97 7.01 3.85
CA PRO A 77 2.19 8.16 4.33
C PRO A 77 2.74 9.51 3.90
N LYS A 78 4.05 9.60 3.64
CA LYS A 78 4.71 10.80 3.14
C LYS A 78 4.14 11.30 1.81
N LEU A 79 3.63 10.41 0.96
CA LEU A 79 2.97 10.76 -0.30
C LEU A 79 1.59 11.41 -0.07
N PHE A 80 0.98 11.14 1.08
CA PHE A 80 -0.37 11.57 1.45
C PHE A 80 -0.39 12.68 2.51
N LYS A 81 0.70 13.46 2.61
CA LYS A 81 0.82 14.57 3.59
C LYS A 81 -0.27 15.64 3.49
N GLY A 82 -0.96 15.73 2.35
CA GLY A 82 -2.09 16.64 2.16
C GLY A 82 -3.38 16.19 2.87
N CYS A 83 -3.48 14.92 3.27
CA CYS A 83 -4.67 14.40 3.95
C CYS A 83 -4.71 14.89 5.41
N LYS A 84 -5.79 15.56 5.78
CA LYS A 84 -6.00 16.15 7.12
C LYS A 84 -6.15 15.09 8.20
N SER A 85 -6.70 13.93 7.83
CA SER A 85 -6.97 12.82 8.75
C SER A 85 -5.71 12.00 9.07
N LEU A 86 -4.65 12.12 8.25
CA LEU A 86 -3.45 11.29 8.35
C LEU A 86 -2.71 11.42 9.70
N PRO A 87 -2.45 12.63 10.26
CA PRO A 87 -1.73 12.74 11.53
C PRO A 87 -2.44 12.02 12.68
N LYS A 88 -3.77 12.15 12.75
CA LYS A 88 -4.60 11.52 13.79
C LYS A 88 -4.58 9.99 13.65
N VAL A 89 -4.68 9.47 12.43
CA VAL A 89 -4.58 8.03 12.15
C VAL A 89 -3.18 7.52 12.49
N ALA A 90 -2.13 8.27 12.12
CA ALA A 90 -0.75 7.88 12.38
C ALA A 90 -0.43 7.80 13.88
N GLU A 91 -0.95 8.72 14.68
CA GLU A 91 -0.82 8.70 16.14
C GLU A 91 -1.47 7.46 16.76
N LYS A 92 -2.69 7.10 16.33
CA LYS A 92 -3.38 5.88 16.79
C LYS A 92 -2.63 4.60 16.44
N LEU A 93 -1.93 4.59 15.30
CA LEU A 93 -1.27 3.41 14.75
C LEU A 93 0.24 3.35 15.02
N GLN A 94 0.80 4.30 15.77
CA GLN A 94 2.26 4.45 15.93
C GLN A 94 2.98 3.18 16.44
N ASN A 95 2.31 2.37 17.26
CA ASN A 95 2.85 1.15 17.87
C ASN A 95 2.37 -0.13 17.19
N GLU A 96 1.54 -0.02 16.15
CA GLU A 96 1.02 -1.16 15.42
C GLU A 96 2.02 -1.61 14.37
N THR A 97 2.13 -2.93 14.19
CA THR A 97 2.93 -3.54 13.13
C THR A 97 2.07 -4.07 11.99
N ARG A 98 0.76 -4.19 12.22
CA ARG A 98 -0.18 -4.79 11.27
C ARG A 98 -1.53 -4.08 11.32
N LEU A 99 -2.06 -3.81 10.13
CA LEU A 99 -3.45 -3.41 9.93
C LEU A 99 -4.25 -4.61 9.42
N ASP A 100 -5.35 -4.93 10.10
CA ASP A 100 -6.22 -6.05 9.74
C ASP A 100 -7.65 -5.55 9.63
N PHE A 101 -8.09 -5.25 8.40
CA PHE A 101 -9.42 -4.75 8.09
C PHE A 101 -10.48 -5.85 8.06
N ASP A 102 -10.07 -7.11 8.00
CA ASP A 102 -10.95 -8.27 8.05
C ASP A 102 -11.48 -8.49 9.48
N ILE A 103 -10.59 -8.38 10.50
CA ILE A 103 -10.92 -8.67 11.91
C ILE A 103 -11.16 -7.42 12.78
N ARG A 104 -10.48 -6.27 12.55
CA ARG A 104 -10.67 -5.06 13.38
C ARG A 104 -11.79 -4.19 12.81
N ARG A 105 -12.82 -3.83 13.61
CA ARG A 105 -13.98 -3.09 13.07
C ARG A 105 -14.32 -1.71 13.63
N ASP A 106 -14.04 -1.32 14.87
CA ASP A 106 -14.84 -0.18 15.38
C ASP A 106 -14.13 1.18 15.41
N ASP A 107 -12.94 1.30 16.03
CA ASP A 107 -12.40 2.63 16.37
C ASP A 107 -11.38 3.21 15.38
N ILE A 108 -10.92 2.43 14.40
CA ILE A 108 -9.98 2.87 13.36
C ILE A 108 -10.69 3.03 12.02
N LEU A 109 -11.74 2.24 11.75
CA LEU A 109 -12.39 2.21 10.43
C LEU A 109 -12.97 3.57 10.03
N LYS A 110 -13.60 4.31 10.94
CA LYS A 110 -14.21 5.60 10.60
C LYS A 110 -13.17 6.65 10.20
N GLU A 111 -12.11 6.83 10.97
CA GLU A 111 -11.05 7.78 10.57
C GLU A 111 -10.25 7.27 9.37
N TRP A 112 -10.11 5.96 9.21
CA TRP A 112 -9.45 5.38 8.05
C TRP A 112 -10.27 5.59 6.76
N GLU A 113 -11.58 5.42 6.80
CA GLU A 113 -12.47 5.71 5.68
C GLU A 113 -12.36 7.16 5.25
N GLN A 114 -12.39 8.10 6.19
CA GLN A 114 -12.20 9.51 5.89
C GLN A 114 -10.82 9.77 5.24
N LEU A 115 -9.76 9.19 5.82
CA LEU A 115 -8.40 9.29 5.25
C LEU A 115 -8.33 8.71 3.83
N ARG A 116 -9.00 7.58 3.59
CA ARG A 116 -9.06 6.93 2.28
C ARG A 116 -9.72 7.84 1.25
N GLU A 117 -10.85 8.47 1.58
CA GLU A 117 -11.52 9.42 0.69
C GLU A 117 -10.64 10.65 0.38
N GLU A 118 -9.97 11.20 1.40
CA GLU A 118 -9.01 12.30 1.21
C GLU A 118 -7.81 11.89 0.32
N ALA A 119 -7.43 10.61 0.34
CA ALA A 119 -6.29 10.08 -0.39
C ALA A 119 -6.60 9.71 -1.85
N ARG A 120 -7.88 9.59 -2.26
CA ARG A 120 -8.26 9.08 -3.59
C ARG A 120 -7.61 9.84 -4.73
N GLU A 121 -7.71 11.17 -4.71
CA GLU A 121 -7.15 12.02 -5.76
C GLU A 121 -5.61 11.88 -5.84
N ILE A 122 -4.93 11.79 -4.69
CA ILE A 122 -3.48 11.58 -4.65
C ILE A 122 -3.14 10.20 -5.22
N TYR A 123 -3.88 9.18 -4.81
CA TYR A 123 -3.70 7.79 -5.24
C TYR A 123 -3.89 7.62 -6.75
N GLU A 124 -4.92 8.23 -7.34
CA GLU A 124 -5.18 8.20 -8.79
C GLU A 124 -4.04 8.81 -9.61
N ASN A 125 -3.30 9.76 -9.02
CA ASN A 125 -2.15 10.40 -9.66
C ASN A 125 -0.82 9.64 -9.44
N LEU A 126 -0.80 8.59 -8.63
CA LEU A 126 0.39 7.77 -8.44
C LEU A 126 0.71 6.96 -9.68
N VAL A 127 2.00 6.82 -9.97
CA VAL A 127 2.49 5.92 -11.02
C VAL A 127 2.66 4.55 -10.41
N ILE A 128 1.73 3.65 -10.72
CA ILE A 128 1.70 2.28 -10.20
C ILE A 128 1.74 1.30 -11.37
N TYR A 129 2.70 0.38 -11.34
CA TYR A 129 2.79 -0.76 -12.24
C TYR A 129 2.50 -2.05 -11.47
N VAL A 130 2.03 -3.08 -12.16
CA VAL A 130 1.79 -4.40 -11.57
C VAL A 130 2.54 -5.47 -12.35
N ALA A 131 3.13 -6.42 -11.63
CA ALA A 131 3.64 -7.68 -12.18
C ALA A 131 2.91 -8.85 -11.54
N GLU A 132 2.36 -9.73 -12.37
CA GLU A 132 1.79 -11.01 -11.95
C GLU A 132 2.88 -12.08 -11.92
N LEU A 133 3.00 -12.79 -10.80
CA LEU A 133 3.99 -13.84 -10.63
C LEU A 133 3.48 -15.14 -11.24
N LYS A 134 4.27 -15.71 -12.15
CA LYS A 134 4.00 -17.00 -12.79
C LYS A 134 5.22 -17.91 -12.62
N PRO A 135 5.03 -19.22 -12.41
CA PRO A 135 6.14 -20.15 -12.38
C PRO A 135 6.94 -20.05 -13.69
N LEU A 136 8.26 -19.92 -13.58
CA LEU A 136 9.15 -20.02 -14.73
C LEU A 136 9.22 -21.49 -15.14
N ILE A 137 8.66 -21.81 -16.31
CA ILE A 137 8.85 -23.11 -16.94
C ILE A 137 10.24 -23.09 -17.59
N LYS A 138 11.12 -23.97 -17.15
CA LYS A 138 12.48 -24.14 -17.67
C LYS A 138 12.57 -25.34 -18.59
#